data_AF-A0ABD1GHJ5-F1
#
_entry.id   AF-A0ABD1GHJ5-F1
#
_cell.length_a   1.000
_cell.length_b   1.000
_cell.length_c   1.000
_cell.angle_alpha   90.00
_cell.angle_beta   90.00
_cell.angle_gamma   90.00
#
_symmetry.space_group_name_H-M   'P 1'
#
loop_
_entity.id
_entity.type
_entity.pdbx_description
1 polymer ?
#
loop_
_entity_poly.entity_id
_entity_poly.type
_entity_poly.pdbx_seq_one_letter_code
_entity_poly.pdbx_strand_id
1 'polypeptide(L)'
;MHFHCLIQFWGVVTVEGSHHYLSSSHQPFYVSSLNKGLCWYRKLCRDHECVAGGDDEQLGGVGRVYRNKLPESTPDLRLYSTHEFPTRDQAARCGIRAYTALPLFDSYTYQYYGVLEIFQREYSLHERNRLLSWLELQIAGLRSNHKSIAITKEMLQKPESEISDVLELAVTTIPQL
;
A
#
# COMPACT_ATOMS: atom_id res chain seq x y z
N MET A 1 0.26 -16.30 17.24
CA MET A 1 -0.17 -16.42 15.84
C MET A 1 0.78 -15.58 15.00
N HIS A 2 1.44 -16.17 14.00
CA HIS A 2 2.36 -15.43 13.14
C HIS A 2 1.55 -14.65 12.10
N PHE A 3 1.77 -13.33 12.04
CA PHE A 3 1.15 -12.47 11.06
C PHE A 3 1.78 -12.73 9.68
N HIS A 4 1.01 -13.27 8.73
CA HIS A 4 1.49 -13.57 7.37
C HIS A 4 1.08 -12.47 6.38
N CYS A 5 2.01 -11.56 6.08
CA CYS A 5 1.75 -10.38 5.27
C CYS A 5 2.87 -10.06 4.27
N LEU A 6 2.49 -9.37 3.20
CA LEU A 6 3.38 -8.60 2.33
C LEU A 6 2.99 -7.13 2.51
N ILE A 7 3.96 -6.28 2.82
CA ILE A 7 3.83 -4.82 2.85
C ILE A 7 4.77 -4.29 1.77
N GLN A 8 4.30 -3.40 0.91
CA GLN A 8 5.15 -2.79 -0.12
C GLN A 8 4.76 -1.34 -0.39
N PHE A 9 5.76 -0.53 -0.67
CA PHE A 9 5.58 0.85 -1.06
C PHE A 9 5.56 0.99 -2.59
N TRP A 10 4.66 1.84 -3.08
CA TRP A 10 4.58 2.25 -4.48
C TRP A 10 4.92 3.74 -4.58
N GLY A 11 6.08 4.03 -5.15
CA GLY A 11 6.57 5.38 -5.39
C GLY A 11 6.10 5.89 -6.75
N VAL A 12 5.95 7.22 -6.85
CA VAL A 12 5.63 7.89 -8.11
C VAL A 12 6.92 8.07 -8.91
N VAL A 13 6.94 7.51 -10.12
CA VAL A 13 8.03 7.71 -11.08
C VAL A 13 7.57 8.70 -12.15
N THR A 14 8.38 9.73 -12.37
CA THR A 14 8.16 10.74 -13.40
C THR A 14 9.04 10.44 -14.60
N VAL A 15 8.42 10.31 -15.77
CA VAL A 15 9.11 10.17 -17.06
C VAL A 15 9.06 11.52 -17.78
N GLU A 16 10.09 11.82 -18.59
CA GLU A 16 10.06 12.99 -19.48
C GLU A 16 8.77 13.01 -20.31
N GLY A 17 8.14 14.19 -20.42
CA GLY A 17 6.89 14.36 -21.19
C GLY A 17 5.59 14.14 -20.40
N SER A 18 5.58 14.43 -19.10
CA SER A 18 4.36 14.50 -18.26
C SER A 18 3.70 13.15 -17.92
N HIS A 19 4.37 12.04 -18.21
CA HIS A 19 3.85 10.70 -17.90
C HIS A 19 4.36 10.28 -16.53
N HIS A 20 3.43 9.85 -15.67
CA HIS A 20 3.74 9.32 -14.35
C HIS A 20 3.24 7.88 -14.23
N TYR A 21 3.94 7.06 -13.47
CA TYR A 21 3.47 5.72 -13.11
C TYR A 21 3.90 5.39 -11.69
N LEU A 22 3.22 4.42 -11.10
CA LEU A 22 3.58 3.86 -9.80
C LEU A 22 4.43 2.62 -10.00
N SER A 23 5.54 2.57 -9.30
CA SER A 23 6.43 1.41 -9.29
C SER A 23 6.66 0.92 -7.87
N SER A 24 6.62 -0.40 -7.70
CA SER A 24 7.16 -1.07 -6.52
C SER A 24 8.59 -1.56 -6.75
N SER A 25 9.16 -1.33 -7.94
CA SER A 25 10.53 -1.71 -8.25
C SER A 25 11.51 -0.77 -7.56
N HIS A 26 12.56 -1.34 -6.97
CA HIS A 26 13.52 -0.61 -6.12
C HIS A 26 12.89 0.14 -4.94
N GLN A 27 11.63 -0.15 -4.61
CA GLN A 27 10.95 0.41 -3.45
C GLN A 27 10.99 -0.53 -2.24
N PRO A 28 10.94 0.03 -1.01
CA PRO A 28 10.92 -0.74 0.22
C PRO A 28 9.73 -1.70 0.30
N PHE A 29 9.97 -2.86 0.89
CA PHE A 29 8.95 -3.86 1.13
C PHE A 29 9.34 -4.76 2.30
N TYR A 30 8.35 -5.42 2.88
CA TYR A 30 8.49 -6.43 3.90
C TYR A 30 7.65 -7.65 3.53
N VAL A 31 8.23 -8.85 3.65
CA VAL A 31 7.51 -10.12 3.52
C VAL A 31 7.69 -10.86 4.83
N SER A 32 6.61 -11.06 5.57
CA SER A 32 6.70 -11.82 6.80
C SER A 32 6.95 -13.30 6.49
N SER A 33 7.82 -13.92 7.28
CA SER A 33 8.01 -15.38 7.32
C SER A 33 8.33 -16.08 5.99
N LEU A 34 9.23 -15.56 5.12
CA LEU A 34 9.73 -16.19 3.87
C LEU A 34 8.73 -17.13 3.15
N ASN A 35 7.47 -16.73 3.10
CA ASN A 35 6.39 -17.58 2.62
C ASN A 35 6.48 -17.60 1.11
N LYS A 36 6.66 -18.79 0.51
CA LYS A 36 6.84 -18.93 -0.94
C LYS A 36 5.77 -18.21 -1.76
N GLY A 37 4.50 -18.24 -1.32
CA GLY A 37 3.41 -17.55 -1.98
C GLY A 37 3.55 -16.03 -1.95
N LEU A 38 3.83 -15.46 -0.77
CA LEU A 38 4.04 -14.01 -0.63
C LEU A 38 5.27 -13.52 -1.38
N CYS A 39 6.38 -14.27 -1.36
CA CYS A 39 7.59 -13.95 -2.12
C CYS A 39 7.32 -13.98 -3.64
N TRP A 40 6.58 -14.98 -4.12
CA TRP A 40 6.24 -15.10 -5.53
C TRP A 40 5.33 -13.95 -5.97
N TYR A 41 4.33 -13.60 -5.16
CA TYR A 41 3.45 -12.48 -5.43
C TYR A 41 4.20 -11.14 -5.40
N ARG A 42 5.13 -10.93 -4.47
CA ARG A 42 6.01 -9.75 -4.46
C ARG A 42 6.81 -9.63 -5.75
N LYS A 43 7.36 -10.74 -6.25
CA LYS A 43 8.09 -10.77 -7.53
C LYS A 43 7.18 -10.37 -8.69
N LEU A 44 5.95 -10.89 -8.73
CA LEU A 44 4.94 -10.49 -9.71
C LEU A 44 4.68 -8.98 -9.64
N CYS A 45 4.42 -8.41 -8.45
CA CYS A 45 4.20 -6.96 -8.29
C CYS A 45 5.39 -6.10 -8.71
N ARG A 46 6.62 -6.59 -8.52
CA ARG A 46 7.84 -5.87 -8.92
C ARG A 46 7.96 -5.73 -10.43
N ASP A 47 7.55 -6.77 -11.16
CA ASP A 47 7.70 -6.85 -12.60
C ASP A 47 6.51 -6.17 -13.34
N HIS A 48 5.58 -5.54 -12.61
CA HIS A 48 4.45 -4.77 -13.15
C HIS A 48 4.53 -3.30 -12.75
N GLU A 49 4.21 -2.42 -13.71
CA GLU A 49 4.05 -0.98 -13.49
C GLU A 49 2.55 -0.64 -13.48
N CYS A 50 2.13 0.24 -12.56
CA CYS A 50 0.77 0.75 -12.53
C CYS A 50 0.75 2.13 -13.17
N VAL A 51 0.25 2.22 -14.40
CA VAL A 51 0.21 3.48 -15.16
C VAL A 51 -0.80 4.44 -14.51
N ALA A 52 -0.31 5.60 -14.08
CA ALA A 52 -1.15 6.63 -13.48
C ALA A 52 -1.91 7.38 -14.58
N GLY A 53 -3.03 6.82 -15.04
CA GLY A 53 -3.87 7.45 -16.07
C GLY A 53 -4.80 6.52 -16.85
N GLY A 54 -4.79 5.22 -16.57
CA GLY A 54 -5.75 4.27 -17.14
C GLY A 54 -7.16 4.44 -16.57
N ASP A 55 -8.13 3.77 -17.19
CA ASP A 55 -9.51 3.71 -16.68
C ASP A 55 -9.55 3.03 -15.30
N ASP A 56 -10.46 3.41 -14.40
CA ASP A 56 -10.51 2.94 -13.00
C ASP A 56 -10.56 1.41 -12.88
N GLU A 57 -11.10 0.81 -13.92
CA GLU A 57 -11.30 -0.60 -14.15
C GLU A 57 -10.01 -1.37 -14.45
N GLN A 58 -8.89 -0.70 -14.75
CA GLN A 58 -7.59 -1.33 -15.07
C GLN A 58 -6.46 -0.92 -14.11
N LEU A 59 -6.72 0.06 -13.24
CA LEU A 59 -5.74 0.63 -12.32
C LEU A 59 -5.39 -0.30 -11.13
N GLY A 60 -6.24 -1.28 -10.83
CA GLY A 60 -6.15 -2.06 -9.60
C GLY A 60 -6.31 -1.19 -8.33
N GLY A 61 -6.14 -1.79 -7.15
CA GLY A 61 -6.31 -1.05 -5.89
C GLY A 61 -5.30 0.09 -5.73
N VAL A 62 -4.03 -0.14 -6.07
CA VAL A 62 -2.96 0.88 -5.98
C VAL A 62 -3.28 2.11 -6.85
N GLY A 63 -3.64 1.91 -8.11
CA GLY A 63 -3.91 3.01 -9.02
C GLY A 63 -5.16 3.80 -8.63
N ARG A 64 -6.22 3.12 -8.13
CA ARG A 64 -7.41 3.80 -7.59
C ARG A 64 -7.09 4.64 -6.36
N VAL A 65 -6.29 4.11 -5.43
CA VAL A 65 -5.84 4.86 -4.23
C VAL A 65 -4.97 6.05 -4.63
N TYR A 66 -4.08 5.88 -5.60
CA TYR A 66 -3.27 6.97 -6.13
C TYR A 66 -4.13 8.06 -6.79
N ARG A 67 -5.14 7.69 -7.59
CA ARG A 67 -6.00 8.65 -8.28
C ARG A 67 -6.87 9.41 -7.29
N ASN A 68 -7.57 8.68 -6.42
CA ASN A 68 -8.62 9.23 -5.58
C ASN A 68 -8.10 9.77 -4.24
N LYS A 69 -6.86 9.42 -3.87
CA LYS A 69 -6.27 9.77 -2.56
C LYS A 69 -7.12 9.28 -1.38
N LEU A 70 -7.82 8.17 -1.58
CA LEU A 70 -8.68 7.52 -0.59
C LEU A 70 -8.17 6.11 -0.31
N PRO A 71 -8.25 5.61 0.94
CA PRO A 71 -7.87 4.24 1.26
C PRO A 71 -8.85 3.24 0.64
N GLU A 72 -8.32 2.07 0.30
CA GLU A 72 -9.09 0.93 -0.22
C GLU A 72 -8.78 -0.30 0.62
N SER A 73 -9.80 -1.10 0.98
CA SER A 73 -9.57 -2.34 1.72
C SER A 73 -10.66 -3.36 1.44
N THR A 74 -10.30 -4.64 1.50
CA THR A 74 -11.24 -5.75 1.50
C THR A 74 -10.77 -6.86 2.45
N PRO A 75 -11.70 -7.49 3.20
CA PRO A 75 -11.38 -8.68 3.98
C PRO A 75 -11.08 -9.90 3.10
N ASP A 76 -11.49 -9.88 1.82
CA ASP A 76 -11.28 -10.95 0.87
C ASP A 76 -11.17 -10.41 -0.56
N LEU A 77 -10.00 -10.52 -1.19
CA LEU A 77 -9.71 -10.12 -2.56
C LEU A 77 -10.67 -10.76 -3.57
N ARG A 78 -11.22 -11.92 -3.25
CA ARG A 78 -12.18 -12.63 -4.11
C ARG A 78 -13.52 -11.89 -4.25
N LEU A 79 -13.76 -10.86 -3.44
CA LEU A 79 -14.90 -9.96 -3.58
C LEU A 79 -14.75 -8.99 -4.76
N TYR A 80 -13.52 -8.74 -5.22
CA TYR A 80 -13.29 -8.00 -6.46
C TYR A 80 -13.50 -8.90 -7.68
N SER A 81 -13.97 -8.31 -8.77
CA SER A 81 -13.86 -8.91 -10.10
C SER A 81 -12.38 -8.93 -10.56
N THR A 82 -12.06 -9.78 -11.54
CA THR A 82 -10.74 -9.73 -12.21
C THR A 82 -10.52 -8.46 -13.01
N HIS A 83 -11.60 -7.71 -13.27
CA HIS A 83 -11.51 -6.40 -13.89
C HIS A 83 -10.96 -5.40 -12.86
N GLU A 84 -11.68 -5.21 -11.74
CA GLU A 84 -11.29 -4.29 -10.67
C GLU A 84 -9.92 -4.62 -10.04
N PHE A 85 -9.51 -5.89 -10.08
CA PHE A 85 -8.24 -6.33 -9.51
C PHE A 85 -7.59 -7.40 -10.41
N PRO A 86 -6.82 -7.01 -11.45
CA PRO A 86 -6.29 -7.93 -12.46
C PRO A 86 -5.44 -9.08 -11.90
N THR A 87 -4.69 -8.84 -10.82
CA THR A 87 -3.83 -9.84 -10.18
C THR A 87 -4.54 -10.67 -9.12
N ARG A 88 -5.87 -10.54 -8.96
CA ARG A 88 -6.67 -11.19 -7.89
C ARG A 88 -6.45 -12.70 -7.84
N ASP A 89 -6.55 -13.36 -8.99
CA ASP A 89 -6.44 -14.83 -9.04
C ASP A 89 -5.03 -15.31 -8.74
N GLN A 90 -4.02 -14.54 -9.14
CA GLN A 90 -2.63 -14.81 -8.81
C GLN A 90 -2.38 -14.61 -7.31
N ALA A 91 -2.93 -13.55 -6.71
CA ALA A 91 -2.87 -13.30 -5.27
C ALA A 91 -3.55 -14.44 -4.48
N ALA A 92 -4.74 -14.86 -4.91
CA ALA A 92 -5.48 -15.95 -4.30
C ALA A 92 -4.73 -17.29 -4.39
N ARG A 93 -4.09 -17.60 -5.53
CA ARG A 93 -3.20 -18.78 -5.68
C ARG A 93 -1.98 -18.72 -4.77
N CYS A 94 -1.49 -17.51 -4.47
CA CYS A 94 -0.45 -17.29 -3.48
C CYS A 94 -0.98 -17.38 -2.05
N GLY A 95 -2.28 -17.65 -1.84
CA GLY A 95 -2.93 -17.77 -0.54
C GLY A 95 -3.18 -16.44 0.16
N ILE A 96 -3.13 -15.33 -0.56
CA ILE A 96 -3.54 -14.02 -0.07
C ILE A 96 -5.07 -13.96 -0.03
N ARG A 97 -5.60 -13.35 1.03
CA ARG A 97 -7.04 -13.19 1.25
C ARG A 97 -7.38 -11.73 1.45
N ALA A 98 -6.84 -11.07 2.47
CA ALA A 98 -7.17 -9.68 2.73
C ALA A 98 -6.20 -8.71 2.05
N TYR A 99 -6.71 -7.51 1.77
CA TYR A 99 -6.01 -6.46 1.05
C TYR A 99 -6.32 -5.09 1.65
N THR A 100 -5.30 -4.25 1.76
CA THR A 100 -5.42 -2.85 2.14
C THR A 100 -4.43 -2.02 1.34
N ALA A 101 -4.86 -0.90 0.77
CA ALA A 101 -4.00 0.08 0.13
C ALA A 101 -4.33 1.48 0.64
N LEU A 102 -3.30 2.24 0.99
CA LEU A 102 -3.42 3.50 1.72
C LEU A 102 -2.62 4.59 1.01
N PRO A 103 -3.20 5.77 0.77
CA PRO A 103 -2.44 6.88 0.23
C PRO A 103 -1.54 7.42 1.36
N LEU A 104 -0.32 7.81 1.01
CA LEU A 104 0.67 8.32 1.95
C LEU A 104 0.98 9.78 1.64
N PHE A 105 0.90 10.62 2.67
CA PHE A 105 1.19 12.04 2.60
C PHE A 105 2.12 12.47 3.71
N ASP A 106 2.87 13.53 3.51
CA ASP A 106 3.51 14.25 4.61
C ASP A 106 2.46 14.99 5.44
N SER A 107 2.44 14.77 6.75
CA SER A 107 1.46 15.43 7.63
C SER A 107 1.64 16.93 7.78
N TYR A 108 2.83 17.48 7.50
CA TYR A 108 3.14 18.90 7.69
C TYR A 108 3.02 19.69 6.39
N THR A 109 3.55 19.13 5.30
CA THR A 109 3.60 19.76 3.98
C THR A 109 2.45 19.34 3.08
N TYR A 110 1.69 18.31 3.46
CA TYR A 110 0.65 17.68 2.63
C TYR A 110 1.17 17.11 1.30
N GLN A 111 2.49 16.97 1.16
CA GLN A 111 3.11 16.38 -0.01
C GLN A 111 2.72 14.91 -0.14
N TYR A 112 2.28 14.49 -1.32
CA TYR A 112 1.96 13.09 -1.58
C TYR A 112 3.23 12.28 -1.85
N TYR A 113 3.40 11.18 -1.12
CA TYR A 113 4.56 10.30 -1.24
C TYR A 113 4.30 9.07 -2.10
N GLY A 114 3.10 8.49 -2.04
CA GLY A 114 2.81 7.25 -2.76
C GLY A 114 1.68 6.44 -2.14
N VAL A 115 1.71 5.13 -2.39
CA VAL A 115 0.73 4.18 -1.84
C VAL A 115 1.44 3.13 -1.00
N LEU A 116 0.97 2.90 0.22
CA LEU A 116 1.33 1.73 1.02
C LEU A 116 0.33 0.61 0.72
N GLU A 117 0.83 -0.53 0.25
CA GLU A 117 0.01 -1.69 -0.08
C GLU A 117 0.32 -2.85 0.87
N ILE A 118 -0.73 -3.48 1.40
CA ILE A 118 -0.66 -4.54 2.40
C ILE A 118 -1.54 -5.71 1.94
N PHE A 119 -0.93 -6.89 1.84
CA PHE A 119 -1.61 -8.15 1.57
C PHE A 119 -1.47 -9.08 2.77
N GLN A 120 -2.53 -9.81 3.10
CA GLN A 120 -2.55 -10.72 4.24
C GLN A 120 -3.16 -12.06 3.83
N ARG A 121 -2.59 -13.17 4.31
CA ARG A 121 -3.12 -14.52 4.03
C ARG A 121 -4.39 -14.86 4.80
N GLU A 122 -4.58 -14.24 5.95
CA GLU A 122 -5.72 -14.45 6.83
C GLU A 122 -6.29 -13.10 7.23
N TYR A 123 -7.62 -13.02 7.26
CA TYR A 123 -8.30 -11.86 7.82
C TYR A 123 -8.40 -12.04 9.34
N SER A 124 -7.51 -11.37 10.07
CA SER A 124 -7.60 -11.28 11.51
C SER A 124 -8.23 -9.94 11.87
N LEU A 125 -9.40 -9.94 12.50
CA LEU A 125 -10.03 -8.73 13.04
C LEU A 125 -9.12 -8.04 14.04
N HIS A 126 -8.36 -8.80 14.84
CA HIS A 126 -7.40 -8.25 15.78
C HIS A 126 -6.30 -7.46 15.05
N GLU A 127 -5.70 -8.04 14.01
CA GLU A 127 -4.65 -7.38 13.23
C GLU A 127 -5.21 -6.23 12.40
N ARG A 128 -6.41 -6.39 11.81
CA ARG A 128 -7.10 -5.31 11.12
C ARG A 128 -7.41 -4.16 12.06
N ASN A 129 -7.86 -4.43 13.29
CA ASN A 129 -8.09 -3.40 14.29
C ASN A 129 -6.78 -2.82 14.84
N ARG A 130 -5.68 -3.57 14.84
CA ARG A 130 -4.34 -3.07 15.21
C ARG A 130 -3.76 -2.17 14.13
N LEU A 131 -3.95 -2.53 12.87
CA LEU A 131 -3.62 -1.73 11.70
C LEU A 131 -4.49 -0.48 11.67
N LEU A 132 -5.82 -0.64 11.78
CA LEU A 132 -6.74 0.48 11.83
C LEU A 132 -6.51 1.36 13.04
N SER A 133 -6.30 0.85 14.24
CA SER A 133 -6.01 1.71 15.40
C SER A 133 -4.71 2.49 15.23
N TRP A 134 -3.68 1.86 14.63
CA TRP A 134 -2.43 2.54 14.28
C TRP A 134 -2.63 3.62 13.19
N LEU A 135 -3.57 3.43 12.27
CA LEU A 135 -3.94 4.39 11.21
C LEU A 135 -4.95 5.47 11.66
N GLU A 136 -5.92 5.11 12.51
CA GLU A 136 -7.08 5.91 12.95
C GLU A 136 -6.67 6.98 13.96
N LEU A 137 -5.63 6.73 14.77
CA LEU A 137 -5.07 7.74 15.68
C LEU A 137 -4.49 8.96 14.93
N GLN A 138 -4.29 8.88 13.61
CA GLN A 138 -3.74 9.96 12.78
C GLN A 138 -4.77 10.60 11.83
N ILE A 139 -6.01 10.08 11.80
CA ILE A 139 -7.12 10.64 11.01
C ILE A 139 -7.85 11.76 11.77
N ALA A 140 -7.78 11.78 13.11
CA ALA A 140 -8.49 12.76 13.94
C ALA A 140 -7.93 14.20 13.86
N GLY A 141 -6.76 14.40 13.24
CA GLY A 141 -6.13 15.72 13.09
C GLY A 141 -6.49 16.46 11.79
N LEU A 142 -7.06 15.78 10.79
CA LEU A 142 -7.37 16.39 9.49
C LEU A 142 -8.81 16.91 9.48
N ARG A 143 -8.94 18.23 9.71
CA ARG A 143 -10.22 18.93 9.56
C ARG A 143 -10.82 18.66 8.18
N SER A 144 -11.96 17.98 8.16
CA SER A 144 -13.07 18.14 7.21
C SER A 144 -12.68 18.31 5.73
N ASN A 145 -12.39 17.21 5.03
CA ASN A 145 -12.90 16.87 3.68
C ASN A 145 -12.02 15.89 2.89
N HIS A 146 -10.82 15.57 3.37
CA HIS A 146 -9.96 14.56 2.74
C HIS A 146 -9.80 13.36 3.66
N LYS A 147 -10.46 12.24 3.33
CA LYS A 147 -10.26 10.94 4.00
C LYS A 147 -8.93 10.32 3.56
N SER A 148 -7.84 11.06 3.64
CA SER A 148 -6.48 10.63 3.31
C SER A 148 -5.70 10.33 4.59
N ILE A 149 -4.91 9.27 4.60
CA ILE A 149 -4.03 8.94 5.73
C ILE A 149 -2.72 9.71 5.55
N ALA A 150 -2.38 10.60 6.48
CA ALA A 150 -1.09 11.27 6.48
C ALA A 150 -0.07 10.41 7.24
N ILE A 151 1.13 10.20 6.66
CA ILE A 151 2.32 9.76 7.40
C ILE A 151 2.70 10.90 8.34
N THR A 152 2.58 10.68 9.65
CA THR A 152 3.15 11.58 10.64
C THR A 152 4.54 11.11 11.06
N LYS A 153 5.37 12.02 11.59
CA LYS A 153 6.62 11.63 12.26
C LYS A 153 6.38 10.64 13.40
N GLU A 154 5.19 10.63 14.02
CA GLU A 154 4.85 9.62 15.04
C GLU A 154 4.63 8.23 14.46
N MET A 155 4.16 8.10 13.21
CA MET A 155 4.04 6.79 12.53
C MET A 155 5.40 6.11 12.33
N LEU A 156 6.48 6.89 12.21
CA LEU A 156 7.86 6.42 12.08
C LEU A 156 8.54 6.11 13.44
N GLN A 157 7.93 6.50 14.55
CA GLN A 157 8.53 6.39 15.89
C GLN A 157 8.21 5.08 16.62
N LYS A 158 7.60 4.10 15.95
CA LYS A 158 7.35 2.77 16.54
C LYS A 158 8.42 1.77 16.05
N PRO A 159 9.54 1.60 16.77
CA PRO A 159 10.77 0.99 16.24
C PRO A 159 10.71 -0.52 16.01
N GLU A 160 9.57 -1.15 16.30
CA GLU A 160 9.38 -2.62 16.21
C GLU A 160 8.19 -2.99 15.30
N SER A 161 7.70 -2.04 14.49
CA SER A 161 6.64 -2.33 13.53
C SER A 161 7.23 -2.47 12.13
N GLU A 162 6.93 -3.57 11.47
CA GLU A 162 7.44 -3.80 10.11
C GLU A 162 6.85 -2.82 9.09
N ILE A 163 5.71 -2.20 9.44
CA ILE A 163 5.17 -1.06 8.69
C ILE A 163 6.04 0.19 8.90
N SER A 164 6.47 0.46 10.13
CA SER A 164 7.36 1.59 10.43
C SER A 164 8.66 1.46 9.65
N ASP A 165 9.25 0.27 9.60
CA ASP A 165 10.49 0.00 8.86
C ASP A 165 10.32 0.27 7.36
N VAL A 166 9.22 -0.22 6.75
CA VAL A 166 8.92 0.02 5.34
C VAL A 166 8.70 1.51 5.08
N LEU A 167 8.01 2.23 5.97
CA LEU A 167 7.76 3.65 5.82
C LEU A 167 9.03 4.50 6.02
N GLU A 168 9.88 4.17 6.97
CA GLU A 168 11.15 4.86 7.19
C GLU A 168 12.07 4.72 5.98
N LEU A 169 12.17 3.50 5.44
CA LEU A 169 12.89 3.26 4.19
C LEU A 169 12.25 4.00 3.01
N ALA A 170 10.92 4.11 2.96
CA ALA A 170 10.22 4.82 1.88
C ALA A 170 10.51 6.32 1.95
N VAL A 171 10.45 6.93 3.13
CA VAL A 171 10.73 8.36 3.33
C VAL A 171 12.18 8.70 3.01
N THR A 172 13.14 7.82 3.32
CA THR A 172 14.56 8.04 3.03
C THR A 172 14.94 7.83 1.56
N THR A 173 14.12 7.11 0.79
CA THR A 173 14.35 6.86 -0.64
C THR A 173 13.69 7.90 -1.55
N ILE A 174 12.80 8.75 -1.01
CA ILE A 174 12.21 9.86 -1.75
C ILE A 174 13.27 10.99 -1.84
N PRO A 175 13.60 11.48 -3.06
CA PRO A 175 14.49 12.61 -3.21
C PRO A 175 13.95 13.83 -2.45
N GLN A 176 14.72 14.34 -1.49
CA GLN A 176 14.43 15.61 -0.83
C GLN A 176 14.62 16.70 -1.90
N LEU A 177 13.55 17.42 -2.24
CA LEU A 177 13.61 18.59 -3.12
C LEU A 177 14.21 19.80 -2.39
#